data_AF-A0A251XIJ5-F1
#
_entry.id   AF-A0A251XIJ5-F1
#
_cell.length_a   1.000
_cell.length_b   1.000
_cell.length_c   1.000
_cell.angle_alpha   90.00
_cell.angle_beta   90.00
_cell.angle_gamma   90.00
#
_symmetry.space_group_name_H-M   'P 1'
#
loop_
_entity.id
_entity.type
_entity.pdbx_description
1 polymer ?
#
loop_
_entity_poly.entity_id
_entity_poly.type
_entity_poly.pdbx_seq_one_letter_code
_entity_poly.pdbx_strand_id
1 'polypeptide(L)'
;MAHGRRDHGERVRRVGPRILDGLGDRVRRDARGRLDVAREHTVDDAGTLFVQNAEVHTHGFVAPDLGMTAHRNSRILRAITGREDYAVEGRIAFQEFGLPDDAPVAGSGVLA
;
A
#
# COMPACT_ATOMS: atom_id res chain seq x y z
N MET A 1 40.03 28.91 -16.00
CA MET A 1 39.26 28.70 -14.74
C MET A 1 37.77 28.67 -15.08
N ALA A 2 37.21 27.50 -15.38
CA ALA A 2 35.78 27.35 -15.67
C ALA A 2 35.15 26.51 -14.55
N HIS A 3 34.27 27.13 -13.76
CA HIS A 3 33.58 26.48 -12.66
C HIS A 3 32.36 25.75 -13.21
N GLY A 4 32.49 24.43 -13.41
CA GLY A 4 31.40 23.57 -13.85
C GLY A 4 30.31 23.48 -12.77
N ARG A 5 29.13 24.01 -13.07
CA ARG A 5 27.90 23.77 -12.29
C ARG A 5 27.60 22.28 -12.35
N ARG A 6 27.65 21.61 -11.19
CA ARG A 6 27.21 20.22 -11.05
C ARG A 6 25.68 20.19 -11.10
N ASP A 7 25.17 19.46 -12.06
CA ASP A 7 23.74 19.20 -12.25
C ASP A 7 23.24 18.35 -11.07
N HIS A 8 22.54 18.99 -10.13
CA HIS A 8 21.81 18.33 -9.05
C HIS A 8 20.45 17.88 -9.58
N GLY A 9 20.43 16.86 -10.44
CA GLY A 9 19.23 16.53 -11.20
C GLY A 9 18.92 15.05 -11.41
N GLU A 10 19.77 14.12 -10.96
CA GLU A 10 19.49 12.70 -11.19
C GLU A 10 18.50 12.18 -10.14
N ARG A 11 17.21 12.25 -10.47
CA ARG A 11 16.16 11.49 -9.78
C ARG A 11 16.59 10.02 -9.75
N VAL A 12 16.97 9.53 -8.58
CA VAL A 12 17.16 8.10 -8.33
C VAL A 12 15.86 7.41 -8.71
N ARG A 13 15.84 6.74 -9.87
CA ARG A 13 14.78 5.78 -10.21
C ARG A 13 14.84 4.73 -9.11
N ARG A 14 13.86 4.74 -8.21
CA ARG A 14 13.76 3.72 -7.16
C ARG A 14 13.32 2.41 -7.83
N VAL A 15 14.28 1.70 -8.42
CA VAL A 15 14.13 0.33 -8.88
C VAL A 15 13.77 -0.49 -7.65
N GLY A 16 12.69 -1.28 -7.73
CA GLY A 16 12.30 -2.16 -6.63
C GLY A 16 13.41 -3.16 -6.26
N PRO A 17 13.29 -3.87 -5.13
CA PRO A 17 14.28 -4.88 -4.76
C PRO A 17 14.51 -5.87 -5.91
N ARG A 18 15.76 -6.06 -6.34
CA ARG A 18 16.12 -6.95 -7.47
C ARG A 18 15.65 -8.40 -7.28
N ILE A 19 15.44 -8.83 -6.03
CA ILE A 19 14.87 -10.14 -5.71
C ILE A 19 13.49 -10.36 -6.35
N LEU A 20 12.76 -9.29 -6.67
CA LEU A 20 11.45 -9.37 -7.32
C LEU A 20 11.54 -9.45 -8.85
N ASP A 21 12.71 -9.23 -9.45
CA ASP A 21 12.85 -9.15 -10.91
C ASP A 21 12.45 -10.47 -11.59
N GLY A 22 12.72 -11.61 -10.95
CA GLY A 22 12.33 -12.94 -11.46
C GLY A 22 10.84 -13.26 -11.39
N LEU A 23 10.03 -12.41 -10.74
CA LEU A 23 8.59 -12.61 -10.61
C LEU A 23 7.78 -11.92 -11.72
N GLY A 24 8.38 -11.01 -12.48
CA GLY A 24 7.76 -10.36 -13.63
C GLY A 24 6.36 -9.80 -13.33
N ASP A 25 5.40 -10.13 -14.18
CA ASP A 25 4.02 -9.65 -14.13
C ASP A 25 3.19 -10.21 -12.97
N ARG A 26 3.70 -11.21 -12.25
CA ARG A 26 3.05 -11.70 -11.02
C ARG A 26 3.06 -10.64 -9.92
N VAL A 27 4.00 -9.70 -9.95
CA VAL A 27 4.08 -8.60 -8.99
C VAL A 27 3.29 -7.41 -9.54
N ARG A 28 2.14 -7.12 -8.92
CA ARG A 28 1.34 -5.95 -9.23
C ARG A 28 2.10 -4.67 -8.91
N ARG A 29 2.04 -3.72 -9.83
CA ARG A 29 2.68 -2.41 -9.71
C ARG A 29 1.71 -1.31 -10.09
N ASP A 30 1.80 -0.19 -9.38
CA ASP A 30 1.04 1.01 -9.70
C ASP A 30 1.62 1.73 -10.93
N ALA A 31 0.93 2.78 -11.38
CA ALA A 31 1.38 3.61 -12.51
C ALA A 31 2.75 4.29 -12.29
N ARG A 32 3.29 4.29 -11.06
CA ARG A 32 4.61 4.82 -10.71
C ARG A 32 5.67 3.71 -10.55
N GLY A 33 5.32 2.45 -10.84
CA GLY A 33 6.20 1.28 -10.75
C GLY A 33 6.43 0.77 -9.33
N ARG A 34 5.72 1.30 -8.33
CA ARG A 34 5.77 0.84 -6.93
C ARG A 34 4.87 -0.38 -6.78
N LEU A 35 5.07 -1.18 -5.72
CA LEU A 35 4.19 -2.30 -5.43
C LEU A 35 2.75 -1.83 -5.27
N ASP A 36 1.81 -2.43 -5.99
CA ASP A 36 0.39 -2.16 -5.77
C ASP A 36 -0.13 -3.13 -4.70
N VAL A 37 -0.14 -2.65 -3.45
CA VAL A 37 -0.41 -3.47 -2.27
C VAL A 37 -1.90 -3.46 -1.95
N ALA A 38 -2.55 -4.63 -1.98
CA ALA A 38 -3.96 -4.78 -1.61
C ALA A 38 -4.16 -4.72 -0.09
N ARG A 39 -5.43 -4.68 0.34
CA ARG A 39 -5.84 -4.54 1.75
C ARG A 39 -5.32 -5.67 2.65
N GLU A 40 -5.21 -6.88 2.12
CA GLU A 40 -4.65 -8.06 2.78
C GLU A 40 -3.10 -8.08 2.74
N HIS A 41 -2.48 -6.98 2.30
CA HIS A 41 -1.03 -6.81 2.14
C HIS A 41 -0.41 -7.68 1.04
N THR A 42 -1.22 -8.17 0.09
CA THR A 42 -0.76 -8.93 -1.07
C THR A 42 -0.34 -8.02 -2.21
N VAL A 43 0.58 -8.50 -3.04
CA VAL A 43 1.09 -7.80 -4.24
C VAL A 43 0.99 -8.66 -5.50
N ASP A 44 0.22 -9.74 -5.46
CA ASP A 44 -0.13 -10.60 -6.58
C ASP A 44 -1.65 -10.87 -6.61
N ASP A 45 -2.15 -11.41 -7.71
CA ASP A 45 -3.57 -11.78 -7.85
C ASP A 45 -3.91 -13.11 -7.18
N ALA A 46 -2.92 -13.99 -7.02
CA ALA A 46 -3.12 -15.29 -6.38
C ALA A 46 -3.21 -15.20 -4.85
N GLY A 47 -2.91 -14.05 -4.25
CA GLY A 47 -2.93 -13.86 -2.80
C GLY A 47 -1.83 -14.65 -2.07
N THR A 48 -0.68 -14.85 -2.71
CA THR A 48 0.42 -15.69 -2.20
C THR A 48 1.68 -14.90 -1.89
N LEU A 49 1.77 -13.65 -2.36
CA LEU A 49 2.92 -12.79 -2.17
C LEU A 49 2.54 -11.60 -1.30
N PHE A 50 3.07 -11.60 -0.08
CA PHE A 50 2.80 -10.56 0.93
C PHE A 50 3.99 -9.62 1.10
N VAL A 51 3.71 -8.40 1.53
CA VAL A 51 4.75 -7.42 1.88
C VAL A 51 4.51 -6.82 3.26
N GLN A 52 5.59 -6.42 3.91
CA GLN A 52 5.54 -5.69 5.17
C GLN A 52 6.41 -4.45 5.07
N ASN A 53 5.91 -3.32 5.58
CA ASN A 53 6.63 -2.05 5.66
C ASN A 53 7.11 -1.51 4.29
N ALA A 54 6.42 -1.85 3.20
CA ALA A 54 6.64 -1.30 1.86
C ALA A 54 5.39 -0.62 1.29
N GLU A 55 4.34 -0.47 2.10
CA GLU A 55 3.00 -0.09 1.71
C GLU A 55 2.58 1.31 2.19
N VAL A 56 3.53 2.17 2.56
CA VAL A 56 3.25 3.55 3.02
C VAL A 56 2.37 4.33 2.02
N HIS A 57 2.53 4.08 0.72
CA HIS A 57 1.76 4.77 -0.33
C HIS A 57 0.34 4.23 -0.53
N THR A 58 -0.03 3.09 0.07
CA THR A 58 -1.39 2.52 0.02
C THR A 58 -2.06 2.44 1.40
N HIS A 59 -1.29 2.24 2.47
CA HIS A 59 -1.77 2.08 3.86
C HIS A 59 -1.40 3.28 4.74
N GLY A 60 -0.81 4.32 4.14
CA GLY A 60 -0.54 5.58 4.81
C GLY A 60 0.58 5.51 5.84
N PHE A 61 0.58 6.49 6.74
CA PHE A 61 1.68 6.75 7.67
C PHE A 61 1.84 5.67 8.76
N VAL A 62 0.86 4.78 8.95
CA VAL A 62 0.91 3.69 9.93
C VAL A 62 1.66 2.46 9.43
N ALA A 63 2.02 2.40 8.14
CA ALA A 63 2.75 1.26 7.57
C ALA A 63 4.09 0.91 8.28
N PRO A 64 4.92 1.86 8.73
CA PRO A 64 6.14 1.55 9.48
C PRO A 64 5.93 1.44 11.00
N ASP A 65 4.70 1.59 11.50
CA ASP A 65 4.42 1.59 12.94
C ASP A 65 4.48 0.16 13.52
N LEU A 66 5.33 -0.02 14.53
CA LEU A 66 5.42 -1.28 15.28
C LEU A 66 4.11 -1.61 16.00
N GLY A 67 3.38 -0.62 16.51
CA GLY A 67 2.09 -0.82 17.18
C GLY A 67 1.04 -1.44 16.27
N MET A 68 1.14 -1.23 14.96
CA MET A 68 0.23 -1.79 13.96
C MET A 68 0.67 -3.15 13.39
N THR A 69 1.82 -3.68 13.82
CA THR A 69 2.36 -4.95 13.31
C THR A 69 1.47 -6.13 13.66
N ALA A 70 0.94 -6.19 14.88
CA ALA A 70 0.04 -7.26 15.31
C ALA A 70 -1.22 -7.31 14.43
N HIS A 71 -1.85 -6.15 14.23
CA HIS A 71 -3.03 -6.01 13.39
C HIS A 71 -2.77 -6.40 11.91
N ARG A 72 -1.61 -6.03 11.36
CA ARG A 72 -1.17 -6.48 10.03
C ARG A 72 -0.99 -7.98 9.96
N ASN A 73 -0.27 -8.57 10.92
CA ASN A 73 0.01 -9.99 10.95
C ASN A 73 -1.28 -10.82 11.10
N SER A 74 -2.24 -10.36 11.90
CA SER A 74 -3.56 -10.99 12.00
C SER A 74 -4.25 -11.08 10.64
N ARG A 75 -4.20 -10.02 9.82
CA ARG A 75 -4.77 -10.04 8.46
C ARG A 75 -4.02 -10.96 7.51
N ILE A 76 -2.69 -10.95 7.54
CA ILE A 76 -1.86 -11.81 6.70
C ILE A 76 -2.13 -13.28 7.06
N LEU A 77 -2.13 -13.62 8.34
CA LEU A 77 -2.42 -14.99 8.80
C LEU A 77 -3.82 -15.42 8.36
N ARG A 78 -4.83 -14.55 8.52
CA ARG A 78 -6.19 -14.83 8.04
C ARG A 78 -6.25 -15.12 6.54
N ALA A 79 -5.48 -14.39 5.73
CA ALA A 79 -5.37 -14.64 4.29
C ALA A 79 -4.67 -15.97 3.97
N ILE A 80 -3.63 -16.33 4.74
CA ILE A 80 -2.85 -17.58 4.56
C ILE A 80 -3.66 -18.81 5.02
N THR A 81 -4.31 -18.75 6.18
CA THR A 81 -4.98 -19.91 6.80
C THR A 81 -6.45 -20.04 6.39
N GLY A 82 -7.05 -18.98 5.85
CA GLY A 82 -8.48 -18.89 5.60
C GLY A 82 -9.33 -18.84 6.87
N ARG A 83 -8.71 -18.62 8.04
CA ARG A 83 -9.36 -18.60 9.37
C ARG A 83 -8.93 -17.36 10.13
N GLU A 84 -9.81 -16.81 10.95
CA GLU A 84 -9.45 -15.69 11.83
C GLU A 84 -8.87 -16.22 13.15
N ASP A 85 -7.61 -16.64 13.12
CA ASP A 85 -6.89 -17.17 14.30
C ASP A 85 -6.63 -16.08 15.36
N TYR A 86 -6.51 -14.83 14.91
CA TYR A 86 -6.40 -13.64 15.75
C TYR A 86 -7.46 -12.63 15.30
N ALA A 87 -8.26 -12.13 16.24
CA ALA A 87 -9.30 -11.15 15.94
C ALA A 87 -8.73 -9.92 15.22
N VAL A 88 -9.46 -9.43 14.22
CA VAL A 88 -9.10 -8.21 13.49
C VAL A 88 -10.15 -7.14 13.79
N GLU A 89 -9.80 -6.17 14.62
CA GLU A 89 -10.73 -5.15 15.08
C GLU A 89 -11.22 -4.27 13.90
N GLY A 90 -12.55 -4.15 13.77
CA GLY A 90 -13.20 -3.29 12.78
C GLY A 90 -13.49 -1.88 13.28
N ARG A 91 -13.58 -1.67 14.61
CA ARG A 91 -13.89 -0.38 15.23
C ARG A 91 -13.19 -0.26 16.58
N ILE A 92 -12.30 0.71 16.70
CA ILE A 92 -11.55 1.02 17.93
C ILE A 92 -11.58 2.50 18.30
N ALA A 93 -11.86 3.38 17.33
CA ALA A 93 -11.87 4.82 17.53
C ALA A 93 -13.25 5.30 17.99
N PHE A 94 -13.25 6.32 18.86
CA PHE A 94 -14.46 7.09 19.16
C PHE A 94 -14.87 7.96 17.97
N GLN A 95 -13.89 8.42 17.17
CA GLN A 95 -14.15 9.19 15.97
C GLN A 95 -14.65 8.31 14.82
N GLU A 96 -15.49 8.90 13.98
CA GLU A 96 -15.92 8.34 12.70
C GLU A 96 -15.17 9.05 11.57
N PHE A 97 -14.63 8.26 10.64
CA PHE A 97 -13.88 8.75 9.49
C PHE A 97 -14.62 8.39 8.21
N GLY A 98 -14.71 9.32 7.27
CA GLY A 98 -15.47 9.15 6.03
C GLY A 98 -16.40 10.34 5.78
N LEU A 99 -17.15 10.28 4.68
CA LEU A 99 -18.28 11.17 4.49
C LEU A 99 -19.48 10.61 5.26
N PRO A 100 -20.35 11.47 5.84
CA PRO A 100 -21.64 11.04 6.35
C PRO A 100 -22.46 10.28 5.30
N ASP A 101 -23.25 9.30 5.71
CA ASP A 101 -24.10 8.51 4.79
C ASP A 101 -25.14 9.37 4.04
N ASP A 102 -25.54 10.49 4.63
CA ASP A 102 -26.45 11.49 4.06
C ASP A 102 -25.72 12.62 3.33
N ALA A 103 -24.40 12.58 3.22
CA ALA A 103 -23.65 13.57 2.48
C ALA A 103 -24.10 13.56 1.02
N PRO A 104 -24.49 14.71 0.44
CA PRO A 104 -24.90 14.76 -0.95
C PRO A 104 -23.73 14.30 -1.81
N VAL A 105 -23.94 13.22 -2.59
CA VAL A 105 -23.00 12.82 -3.63
C VAL A 105 -22.88 13.99 -4.60
N ALA A 106 -21.70 14.61 -4.66
CA ALA A 106 -21.44 15.68 -5.61
C ALA A 106 -21.69 15.10 -7.01
N GLY A 107 -22.76 15.55 -7.66
CA GLY A 107 -23.16 15.08 -8.96
C GLY A 107 -21.98 15.18 -9.92
N SER A 108 -21.71 14.07 -10.62
CA SER A 108 -20.84 14.04 -11.79
C SER A 108 -21.36 15.06 -12.80
N GLY A 109 -20.82 16.28 -12.75
CA GLY A 109 -20.96 17.26 -13.80
C GLY A 109 -20.25 16.72 -15.04
N VAL A 110 -20.99 16.02 -15.88
CA VAL A 110 -20.64 15.85 -17.29
C VAL A 110 -20.64 17.27 -17.87
N LEU A 111 -19.45 17.84 -18.06
CA LEU A 111 -19.28 18.97 -18.96
C LEU A 111 -19.45 18.41 -20.39
N ALA A 112 -20.58 18.76 -21.00
CA ALA A 112 -20.82 18.64 -22.42
C ALA A 112 -19.94 19.64 -23.19
#